data_AF-A0A967VTN7-F1
#
_entry.id   AF-A0A967VTN7-F1
#
_cell.length_a   1.000
_cell.length_b   1.000
_cell.length_c   1.000
_cell.angle_alpha   90.00
_cell.angle_beta   90.00
_cell.angle_gamma   90.00
#
_symmetry.space_group_name_H-M   'P 1'
#
loop_
_entity.id
_entity.type
_entity.pdbx_description
1 polymer ?
#
loop_
_entity_poly.entity_id
_entity_poly.type
_entity_poly.pdbx_seq_one_letter_code
_entity_poly.pdbx_strand_id
1 'polypeptide(L)'
;MINDIQGNRLSQDQMERLNQLAKQQNKIRKQLRELQRRGELESGDRVLSELERMSEQMEDAINDLRGGQLNQQLMQRQQNILSRMLNAEKAVQERGKEERREATTAEDREQRASPEVTLEELQKQVRKMINDPDYTSFSDDYQRLIEQYFELLKKFEN
;
A
#
# COMPACT_ATOMS: atom_id res chain seq x y z
N MET A 1 -40.39 29.44 7.49
CA MET A 1 -39.24 29.03 6.67
C MET A 1 -38.30 28.32 7.62
N ILE A 2 -38.28 26.98 7.61
CA ILE A 2 -37.52 26.17 8.57
C ILE A 2 -36.91 25.01 7.80
N ASN A 3 -35.57 25.02 7.70
CA ASN A 3 -34.64 23.87 7.68
C ASN A 3 -33.41 24.13 6.80
N ASP A 4 -32.59 25.11 7.20
CA ASP A 4 -31.17 25.18 6.82
C ASP A 4 -30.33 24.35 7.81
N ILE A 5 -30.74 23.10 8.06
CA ILE A 5 -29.88 22.10 8.69
C ILE A 5 -29.29 21.27 7.55
N GLN A 6 -28.44 21.90 6.74
CA GLN A 6 -27.51 21.20 5.87
C GLN A 6 -26.40 20.61 6.76
N GLY A 7 -26.77 19.56 7.49
CA GLY A 7 -25.77 18.62 7.99
C GLY A 7 -25.11 17.97 6.78
N ASN A 8 -23.79 17.93 6.81
CA ASN A 8 -22.84 17.41 5.82
C ASN A 8 -23.07 15.91 5.45
N ARG A 9 -24.30 15.51 5.12
CA ARG A 9 -24.65 14.17 4.68
C ARG A 9 -24.11 14.00 3.26
N LEU A 10 -23.19 13.05 3.11
CA LEU A 10 -22.72 12.60 1.81
C LEU A 10 -23.90 12.26 0.91
N SER A 11 -23.84 12.64 -0.36
CA SER A 11 -24.85 12.24 -1.33
C SER A 11 -24.82 10.73 -1.54
N GLN A 12 -25.94 10.15 -1.98
CA GLN A 12 -26.02 8.72 -2.28
C GLN A 12 -24.95 8.30 -3.30
N ASP A 13 -24.70 9.13 -4.31
CA ASP A 13 -23.66 8.91 -5.33
C ASP A 13 -22.25 8.93 -4.74
N GLN A 14 -21.96 9.86 -3.81
CA GLN A 14 -20.69 9.89 -3.10
C GLN A 14 -20.50 8.63 -2.25
N MET A 15 -21.54 8.20 -1.53
CA MET A 15 -21.51 6.99 -0.72
C MET A 15 -21.29 5.74 -1.57
N GLU A 16 -21.89 5.67 -2.76
CA GLU A 16 -21.66 4.58 -3.69
C GLU A 16 -20.21 4.56 -4.18
N ARG A 17 -19.65 5.71 -4.56
CA ARG A 17 -18.24 5.84 -4.95
C ARG A 17 -17.29 5.36 -3.86
N LEU A 18 -17.53 5.75 -2.60
CA LEU A 18 -16.73 5.29 -1.47
C LEU A 18 -16.82 3.79 -1.23
N ASN A 19 -18.02 3.22 -1.36
CA ASN A 19 -18.21 1.77 -1.28
C ASN A 19 -17.48 1.03 -2.40
N GLN A 20 -17.43 1.59 -3.61
CA GLN A 20 -16.66 1.02 -4.72
C GLN A 20 -15.15 1.06 -4.43
N LEU A 21 -14.63 2.17 -3.90
CA LEU A 21 -13.23 2.30 -3.50
C LEU A 21 -12.87 1.31 -2.38
N ALA A 22 -13.72 1.18 -1.36
CA ALA A 22 -13.56 0.21 -0.28
C ALA A 22 -13.52 -1.24 -0.80
N LYS A 23 -14.36 -1.58 -1.78
CA LYS A 23 -14.34 -2.90 -2.44
C LYS A 23 -13.03 -3.15 -3.18
N GLN A 24 -12.53 -2.16 -3.92
CA GLN A 24 -11.24 -2.25 -4.63
C GLN A 24 -10.08 -2.41 -3.64
N GLN A 25 -10.05 -1.64 -2.56
CA GLN A 25 -9.04 -1.77 -1.51
C GLN A 25 -9.07 -3.15 -0.85
N ASN A 26 -10.26 -3.67 -0.54
CA ASN A 26 -10.40 -5.00 0.04
C ASN A 26 -9.92 -6.12 -0.90
N LYS A 27 -10.05 -5.95 -2.21
CA LYS A 27 -9.51 -6.90 -3.19
C LYS A 27 -7.98 -6.94 -3.11
N ILE A 28 -7.33 -5.78 -3.11
CA ILE A 28 -5.87 -5.67 -2.99
C ILE A 28 -5.41 -6.26 -1.65
N ARG A 29 -6.08 -5.93 -0.54
CA ARG A 29 -5.79 -6.49 0.79
C ARG A 29 -5.83 -8.02 0.81
N LYS A 30 -6.81 -8.63 0.13
CA LYS A 30 -6.93 -10.10 0.04
C LYS A 30 -5.78 -10.70 -0.75
N GLN A 31 -5.43 -10.11 -1.90
CA GLN A 31 -4.32 -10.58 -2.72
C GLN A 31 -2.98 -10.43 -1.98
N LEU A 32 -2.81 -9.36 -1.19
CA LEU A 32 -1.66 -9.17 -0.30
C LEU A 32 -1.54 -10.32 0.72
N ARG A 33 -2.66 -10.67 1.38
CA ARG A 33 -2.70 -11.80 2.32
C ARG A 33 -2.48 -13.15 1.64
N GLU A 34 -2.90 -13.31 0.39
CA GLU A 34 -2.63 -14.51 -0.39
C GLU A 34 -1.14 -14.62 -0.69
N LEU A 35 -0.50 -13.54 -1.11
CA LEU A 35 0.95 -13.49 -1.34
C LEU A 35 1.73 -13.82 -0.06
N GLN A 36 1.34 -13.23 1.07
CA GLN A 36 1.89 -13.54 2.40
C GLN A 36 1.82 -15.04 2.72
N ARG A 37 0.74 -15.73 2.33
CA ARG A 37 0.51 -17.16 2.61
C ARG A 37 1.22 -18.11 1.66
N ARG A 38 1.71 -17.66 0.50
CA ARG A 38 2.37 -18.55 -0.48
C ARG A 38 3.71 -19.09 0.03
N GLY A 39 4.25 -18.56 1.13
CA GLY A 39 5.49 -19.05 1.74
C GLY A 39 6.74 -18.72 0.93
N GLU A 40 6.65 -17.75 0.01
CA GLU A 40 7.79 -17.22 -0.74
C GLU A 40 8.71 -16.34 0.13
N LEU A 41 8.26 -16.00 1.35
CA LEU A 41 9.03 -15.31 2.38
C LEU A 41 9.23 -16.24 3.57
N GLU A 42 10.42 -16.21 4.18
CA GLU A 42 10.73 -17.03 5.35
C GLU A 42 9.97 -16.54 6.61
N SER A 43 9.72 -17.46 7.54
CA SER A 43 9.12 -17.11 8.84
C SER A 43 10.11 -16.29 9.67
N GLY A 44 9.66 -15.16 10.22
CA GLY A 44 10.54 -14.19 10.92
C GLY A 44 11.06 -13.07 10.03
N ASP A 45 10.70 -13.09 8.75
CA ASP A 45 11.04 -12.03 7.82
C ASP A 45 10.33 -10.71 8.18
N ARG A 46 11.10 -9.61 8.20
CA ARG A 46 10.57 -8.25 8.33
C ARG A 46 9.57 -7.92 7.24
N VAL A 47 9.77 -8.42 6.01
CA VAL A 47 8.83 -8.20 4.90
C VAL A 47 7.47 -8.81 5.25
N LEU A 48 7.45 -10.03 5.79
CA LEU A 48 6.21 -10.69 6.20
C LEU A 48 5.45 -9.89 7.27
N SER A 49 6.18 -9.36 8.26
CA SER A 49 5.62 -8.50 9.32
C SER A 49 5.06 -7.19 8.75
N GLU A 50 5.73 -6.64 7.74
CA GLU A 50 5.29 -5.41 7.07
C GLU A 50 4.04 -5.65 6.22
N LEU A 51 3.96 -6.79 5.51
CA LEU A 51 2.76 -7.21 4.78
C LEU A 51 1.54 -7.32 5.70
N GLU A 52 1.73 -7.89 6.90
CA GLU A 52 0.68 -8.01 7.91
C GLU A 52 0.20 -6.62 8.38
N ARG A 53 1.12 -5.75 8.78
CA ARG A 53 0.82 -4.37 9.20
C ARG A 53 0.11 -3.57 8.10
N MET A 54 0.53 -3.71 6.85
CA MET A 54 -0.15 -3.07 5.72
C MET A 54 -1.57 -3.62 5.55
N SER A 55 -1.77 -4.93 5.73
CA SER A 55 -3.08 -5.55 5.65
C SER A 55 -4.05 -5.01 6.71
N GLU A 56 -3.57 -4.78 7.93
CA GLU A 56 -4.32 -4.14 9.01
C GLU A 56 -4.64 -2.68 8.68
N GLN A 57 -3.66 -1.91 8.20
CA GLN A 57 -3.90 -0.52 7.82
C GLN A 57 -4.90 -0.39 6.67
N MET A 58 -4.90 -1.32 5.71
CA MET A 58 -5.91 -1.36 4.65
C MET A 58 -7.31 -1.66 5.20
N GLU A 59 -7.42 -2.47 6.27
CA GLU A 59 -8.69 -2.76 6.94
C GLU A 59 -9.30 -1.53 7.59
N ASP A 60 -8.47 -0.75 8.30
CA ASP A 60 -8.89 0.55 8.85
C ASP A 60 -9.37 1.50 7.74
N ALA A 61 -8.60 1.63 6.66
CA ALA A 61 -8.97 2.48 5.53
C ALA A 61 -10.30 2.04 4.89
N ILE A 62 -10.54 0.73 4.75
CA ILE A 62 -11.82 0.19 4.25
C ILE A 62 -12.97 0.58 5.17
N ASN A 63 -12.78 0.55 6.49
CA ASN A 63 -13.79 0.93 7.47
C ASN A 63 -14.09 2.43 7.39
N ASP A 64 -13.06 3.28 7.31
CA ASP A 64 -13.19 4.72 7.13
C ASP A 64 -14.00 5.03 5.86
N LEU A 65 -13.68 4.37 4.74
CA LEU A 65 -14.40 4.54 3.47
C LEU A 65 -15.86 4.14 3.55
N ARG A 66 -16.15 3.00 4.19
CA ARG A 66 -17.53 2.53 4.42
C ARG A 66 -18.29 3.41 5.40
N GLY A 67 -17.59 4.11 6.29
CA GLY A 67 -18.15 5.10 7.21
C GLY A 67 -18.36 6.47 6.58
N GLY A 68 -17.91 6.69 5.33
CA GLY A 68 -17.97 8.00 4.70
C GLY A 68 -16.87 8.97 5.13
N GLN A 69 -15.82 8.48 5.79
CA GLN A 69 -14.78 9.33 6.37
C GLN A 69 -13.67 9.61 5.35
N LEU A 70 -13.88 10.63 4.52
CA LEU A 70 -12.83 11.22 3.69
C LEU A 70 -12.13 12.35 4.44
N ASN A 71 -11.09 12.02 5.21
CA ASN A 71 -10.29 13.02 5.92
C ASN A 71 -8.81 12.92 5.52
N GLN A 72 -8.02 13.91 5.95
CA GLN A 72 -6.56 13.91 5.70
C GLN A 72 -5.87 12.69 6.32
N GLN A 73 -6.40 12.15 7.42
CA GLN A 73 -5.85 10.96 8.06
C GLN A 73 -5.97 9.72 7.17
N LEU A 74 -7.10 9.56 6.47
CA LEU A 74 -7.29 8.51 5.48
C LEU A 74 -6.26 8.67 4.36
N MET A 75 -6.10 9.86 3.79
CA MET A 75 -5.10 10.10 2.74
C MET A 75 -3.68 9.78 3.20
N GLN A 76 -3.29 10.22 4.41
CA GLN A 76 -2.00 9.91 4.99
C GLN A 76 -1.80 8.41 5.18
N ARG A 77 -2.83 7.69 5.65
CA ARG A 77 -2.81 6.24 5.79
C ARG A 77 -2.60 5.57 4.43
N GLN A 78 -3.30 6.01 3.39
CA GLN A 78 -3.15 5.45 2.05
C GLN A 78 -1.75 5.67 1.48
N GLN A 79 -1.16 6.86 1.66
CA GLN A 79 0.21 7.17 1.25
C GLN A 79 1.23 6.33 2.04
N ASN A 80 1.04 6.20 3.34
CA ASN A 80 1.89 5.37 4.20
C ASN A 80 1.86 3.90 3.76
N ILE A 81 0.68 3.35 3.44
CA ILE A 81 0.56 1.98 2.92
C ILE A 81 1.37 1.83 1.63
N LEU A 82 1.20 2.73 0.66
CA LEU A 82 1.94 2.65 -0.61
C LEU A 82 3.46 2.76 -0.40
N SER A 83 3.91 3.66 0.48
CA SER A 83 5.33 3.79 0.84
C SER A 83 5.88 2.49 1.43
N ARG A 84 5.13 1.85 2.34
CA ARG A 84 5.52 0.56 2.91
C ARG A 84 5.56 -0.55 1.86
N MET A 85 4.65 -0.55 0.89
CA MET A 85 4.69 -1.51 -0.21
C MET A 85 5.96 -1.35 -1.05
N LEU A 86 6.33 -0.12 -1.39
CA LEU A 86 7.56 0.16 -2.15
C LEU A 86 8.83 -0.23 -1.38
N ASN A 87 8.85 0.00 -0.06
CA ASN A 87 9.97 -0.38 0.79
C ASN A 87 10.10 -1.90 0.94
N ALA A 88 8.97 -2.61 1.10
CA ALA A 88 8.94 -4.07 1.16
C ALA A 88 9.48 -4.70 -0.14
N GLU A 89 9.08 -4.18 -1.29
CA GLU A 89 9.58 -4.60 -2.60
C GLU A 89 11.10 -4.41 -2.69
N LYS A 90 11.59 -3.22 -2.32
CA LYS A 90 13.02 -2.93 -2.30
C LYS A 90 13.81 -3.88 -1.40
N ALA A 91 13.27 -4.20 -0.22
CA ALA A 91 13.90 -5.11 0.73
C ALA A 91 14.00 -6.55 0.16
N VAL A 92 12.98 -7.03 -0.55
CA VAL A 92 13.02 -8.34 -1.21
C VAL A 92 14.05 -8.35 -2.34
N GLN A 93 14.09 -7.30 -3.16
CA GLN A 93 15.08 -7.16 -4.23
C GLN A 93 16.52 -7.07 -3.71
N GLU A 94 16.76 -6.30 -2.65
CA GLU A 94 18.08 -6.15 -2.03
C GLU A 94 18.60 -7.50 -1.54
N ARG A 95 17.76 -8.30 -0.87
CA ARG A 95 18.14 -9.66 -0.45
C ARG A 95 18.43 -10.59 -1.60
N GLY A 96 17.61 -10.59 -2.64
CA GLY A 96 17.88 -11.39 -3.84
C GLY A 96 19.22 -11.03 -4.50
N LYS A 97 19.73 -9.80 -4.33
CA LYS A 97 21.06 -9.37 -4.77
C LYS A 97 22.15 -9.77 -3.78
N GLU A 98 21.89 -9.71 -2.47
CA GLU A 98 22.81 -10.14 -1.40
C GLU A 98 23.03 -11.67 -1.42
N GLU A 99 21.99 -12.48 -1.57
CA GLU A 99 22.12 -13.94 -1.74
C GLU A 99 22.98 -14.31 -2.97
N ARG A 100 22.98 -13.46 -4.00
CA ARG A 100 23.83 -13.60 -5.20
C ARG A 100 25.25 -13.05 -5.01
N ARG A 101 25.48 -12.21 -4.00
CA ARG A 101 26.77 -11.58 -3.65
C ARG A 101 27.18 -11.98 -2.23
N GLU A 102 27.58 -13.25 -2.05
CA GLU A 102 28.32 -13.76 -0.87
C GLU A 102 27.49 -13.87 0.43
N ALA A 103 27.51 -14.98 1.17
CA ALA A 103 28.65 -15.44 1.96
C ALA A 103 29.40 -14.34 2.74
N THR A 104 28.84 -13.16 3.00
CA THR A 104 29.36 -12.28 4.06
C THR A 104 28.31 -11.30 4.60
N THR A 105 28.08 -11.39 5.91
CA THR A 105 27.35 -10.53 6.86
C THR A 105 26.60 -9.30 6.32
N ALA A 106 25.27 -9.30 6.49
CA ALA A 106 24.39 -8.16 6.26
C ALA A 106 24.56 -7.06 7.34
N GLU A 107 24.77 -5.82 6.92
CA GLU A 107 24.65 -4.65 7.79
C GLU A 107 23.21 -4.16 7.79
N ASP A 108 22.64 -4.15 8.99
CA ASP A 108 21.27 -3.81 9.29
C ASP A 108 21.02 -2.30 9.07
N ARG A 109 20.65 -1.90 7.85
CA ARG A 109 20.19 -0.52 7.61
C ARG A 109 18.76 -0.38 8.11
N GLU A 110 18.62 0.18 9.31
CA GLU A 110 17.36 0.73 9.80
C GLU A 110 16.81 1.74 8.79
N GLN A 111 15.79 1.31 8.02
CA GLN A 111 14.97 2.22 7.23
C GLN A 111 14.10 3.01 8.20
N ARG A 112 14.60 4.20 8.57
CA ARG A 112 13.80 5.21 9.25
C ARG A 112 12.55 5.48 8.41
N ALA A 113 11.38 5.46 9.06
CA ALA A 113 10.15 5.96 8.48
C ALA A 113 10.43 7.34 7.87
N SER A 114 10.38 7.43 6.54
CA SER A 114 10.63 8.70 5.86
C SER A 114 9.54 9.71 6.22
N PRO A 115 9.88 11.01 6.28
CA PRO A 115 8.91 12.09 6.50
C PRO A 115 7.80 12.03 5.46
N GLU A 116 6.64 12.66 5.73
CA GLU A 116 5.45 12.72 4.86
C GLU A 116 5.80 12.69 3.36
N VAL A 117 5.80 11.49 2.78
CA VAL A 117 6.15 11.30 1.37
C VAL A 117 4.97 11.77 0.55
N THR A 118 5.20 12.77 -0.28
CA THR A 118 4.15 13.34 -1.12
C THR A 118 3.69 12.31 -2.16
N LEU A 119 2.46 12.45 -2.65
CA LEU A 119 1.95 11.58 -3.71
C LEU A 119 2.80 11.64 -4.98
N GLU A 120 3.38 12.80 -5.29
CA GLU A 120 4.28 12.98 -6.42
C GLU A 120 5.58 12.17 -6.27
N GLU A 121 6.14 12.13 -5.05
CA GLU A 121 7.31 11.30 -4.75
C GLU A 121 6.98 9.82 -4.83
N LEU A 122 5.83 9.39 -4.31
CA LEU A 122 5.35 8.02 -4.45
C LEU A 122 5.17 7.63 -5.92
N GLN A 123 4.63 8.52 -6.75
CA GLN A 123 4.52 8.30 -8.19
C GLN A 123 5.88 8.11 -8.85
N LYS A 124 6.89 8.92 -8.49
CA LYS A 124 8.27 8.77 -8.98
C LYS A 124 8.85 7.42 -8.56
N GLN A 125 8.61 6.99 -7.32
CA GLN A 125 9.09 5.70 -6.81
C GLN A 125 8.42 4.51 -7.50
N VAL A 126 7.09 4.54 -7.70
CA VAL A 126 6.36 3.52 -8.46
C VAL A 126 6.92 3.41 -9.87
N ARG A 127 7.10 4.54 -10.57
CA ARG A 127 7.69 4.56 -11.91
C ARG A 127 9.11 4.00 -11.94
N LYS A 128 9.93 4.31 -10.94
CA LYS A 128 11.29 3.78 -10.84
C LYS A 128 11.27 2.26 -10.66
N MET A 129 10.41 1.76 -9.78
CA MET A 129 10.23 0.33 -9.53
C MET A 129 9.81 -0.42 -10.80
N ILE A 130 8.82 0.09 -11.55
CA ILE A 130 8.34 -0.54 -12.80
C ILE A 130 9.45 -0.66 -13.87
N ASN A 131 10.41 0.26 -13.86
CA ASN A 131 11.52 0.26 -14.82
C ASN A 131 12.78 -0.43 -14.28
N ASP A 132 12.75 -1.01 -13.08
CA ASP A 132 13.90 -1.70 -12.49
C ASP A 132 14.11 -3.04 -13.20
N PRO A 133 15.29 -3.32 -13.78
CA PRO A 133 15.54 -4.57 -14.49
C PRO A 133 15.75 -5.79 -13.56
N ASP A 134 15.89 -5.59 -12.25
CA ASP A 134 16.16 -6.66 -11.30
C ASP A 134 14.88 -7.35 -10.80
N TYR A 135 14.24 -8.12 -11.69
CA TYR A 135 12.99 -8.85 -11.41
C TYR A 135 13.19 -10.16 -10.61
N THR A 136 12.24 -10.46 -9.73
CA THR A 136 12.05 -11.78 -9.10
C THR A 136 10.61 -12.27 -9.33
N SER A 137 10.33 -13.58 -9.22
CA SER A 137 8.94 -14.07 -9.38
C SER A 137 7.98 -13.53 -8.31
N PHE A 138 8.48 -13.28 -7.10
CA PHE A 138 7.75 -12.60 -6.03
C PHE A 138 7.45 -11.15 -6.40
N SER A 139 8.43 -10.48 -7.02
CA SER A 139 8.33 -9.10 -7.49
C SER A 139 7.22 -8.91 -8.53
N ASP A 140 6.99 -9.87 -9.43
CA ASP A 140 5.97 -9.71 -10.49
C ASP A 140 4.54 -9.56 -9.93
N ASP A 141 4.13 -10.45 -9.01
CA ASP A 141 2.79 -10.39 -8.42
C ASP A 141 2.67 -9.23 -7.44
N TYR A 142 3.74 -8.90 -6.71
CA TYR A 142 3.75 -7.79 -5.78
C TYR A 142 3.75 -6.42 -6.47
N GLN A 143 4.51 -6.27 -7.54
CA GLN A 143 4.53 -5.09 -8.41
C GLN A 143 3.13 -4.80 -8.94
N ARG A 144 2.40 -5.82 -9.42
CA ARG A 144 1.00 -5.67 -9.85
C ARG A 144 0.10 -5.16 -8.73
N LEU A 145 0.34 -5.56 -7.48
CA LEU A 145 -0.39 -5.03 -6.33
C LEU A 145 -0.06 -3.57 -6.06
N ILE A 146 1.22 -3.19 -6.16
CA ILE A 146 1.66 -1.80 -6.01
C ILE A 146 1.01 -0.93 -7.08
N GLU A 147 1.01 -1.36 -8.34
CA GLU A 147 0.38 -0.65 -9.45
C GLU A 147 -1.14 -0.49 -9.23
N GLN A 148 -1.84 -1.57 -8.88
CA GLN A 148 -3.27 -1.52 -8.58
C GLN A 148 -3.58 -0.58 -7.41
N TYR A 149 -2.74 -0.60 -6.37
CA TYR A 149 -2.91 0.26 -5.21
C TYR A 149 -2.61 1.72 -5.52
N PHE A 150 -1.61 2.02 -6.34
CA PHE A 150 -1.30 3.37 -6.80
C PHE A 150 -2.43 3.94 -7.67
N GLU A 151 -2.99 3.16 -8.58
CA GLU A 151 -4.14 3.60 -9.38
C GLU A 151 -5.40 3.77 -8.52
N LEU A 152 -5.57 2.95 -7.48
CA LEU A 152 -6.60 3.19 -6.47
C LEU A 152 -6.33 4.50 -5.71
N LEU A 153 -5.08 4.80 -5.36
CA LEU A 153 -4.69 6.02 -4.65
C LEU A 153 -5.06 7.29 -5.43
N LYS A 154 -4.77 7.32 -6.73
CA LYS A 154 -5.13 8.43 -7.62
C LYS A 154 -6.63 8.69 -7.72
N LYS A 155 -7.47 7.68 -7.47
CA LYS A 155 -8.94 7.86 -7.42
C LYS A 155 -9.42 8.55 -6.14
N PHE A 156 -8.59 8.62 -5.09
CA PHE A 156 -8.91 9.41 -3.90
C PHE A 156 -8.53 10.88 -4.05
N GLU A 157 -7.55 11.20 -4.90
CA GLU A 157 -7.14 12.57 -5.18
C GLU A 157 -8.10 13.28 -6.17
N ASN A 158 -8.66 12.52 -7.12
CA ASN A 158 -9.67 13.00 -8.09
C ASN A 158 -11.09 12.99 -7.54
#